data_AF-A0A8F5GWU7-F1
#
_entry.id   AF-A0A8F5GWU7-F1
#
_cell.length_a   1.000
_cell.length_b   1.000
_cell.length_c   1.000
_cell.angle_alpha   90.00
_cell.angle_beta   90.00
_cell.angle_gamma   90.00
#
_symmetry.space_group_name_H-M   'P 1'
#
loop_
_entity.id
_entity.type
_entity.pdbx_description
1 polymer ?
#
loop_
_entity_poly.entity_id
_entity_poly.type
_entity_poly.pdbx_seq_one_letter_code
_entity_poly.pdbx_strand_id
1 'polypeptide(L)'
;MAFNGIKFDTSVPGMVPWEIVTIYFIVGLAIVFYFARRFGLKSFTTIDLVYIAVGAAFSVVWEFYIGSFIGRFLPSTPFIGVGFWGRMFILLVVAALVRKPGTGILSLLIFNILSDLFFYGFGGEPMYTIYEALTYGLFLDLVIVASRGKLFGIGYKSGNGSSVATRTVVGLAILEGVIIGILFAIPDPIFYLGFFRPLISGAIVNWATIQFDFLAFIPGDVIIGILGALAGQRIAKAVGQ
;
A
#
# COMPACT_ATOMS: atom_id res chain seq x y z
N MET A 1 -12.74 29.23 3.11
CA MET A 1 -11.31 29.25 3.43
C MET A 1 -10.78 27.86 3.16
N ALA A 2 -9.81 27.70 2.25
CA ALA A 2 -9.22 26.40 1.96
C ALA A 2 -7.86 26.31 2.63
N PHE A 3 -7.68 25.42 3.60
CA PHE A 3 -6.36 25.16 4.19
C PHE A 3 -5.57 24.35 3.17
N ASN A 4 -4.44 24.90 2.71
CA ASN A 4 -3.53 24.18 1.82
C ASN A 4 -4.22 23.64 0.55
N GLY A 5 -5.20 24.38 0.00
CA GLY A 5 -5.99 23.96 -1.16
C GLY A 5 -7.17 23.02 -0.86
N ILE A 6 -7.38 22.61 0.39
CA ILE A 6 -8.47 21.71 0.81
C ILE A 6 -9.75 22.50 1.07
N LYS A 7 -10.82 22.21 0.32
CA LYS A 7 -12.14 22.84 0.48
C LYS A 7 -12.95 22.33 1.67
N PHE A 8 -12.72 21.09 2.11
CA PHE A 8 -13.50 20.42 3.17
C PHE A 8 -15.00 20.37 2.87
N ASP A 9 -15.37 20.01 1.64
CA ASP A 9 -16.78 19.85 1.29
C ASP A 9 -17.29 18.47 1.72
N THR A 10 -18.12 18.45 2.77
CA THR A 10 -18.69 17.22 3.35
C THR A 10 -20.07 16.89 2.81
N SER A 11 -20.61 17.73 1.91
CA SER A 11 -21.99 17.67 1.44
C SER A 11 -22.13 17.32 -0.03
N VAL A 12 -21.03 16.91 -0.66
CA VAL A 12 -21.02 16.54 -2.09
C VAL A 12 -21.93 15.33 -2.33
N PRO A 13 -22.92 15.43 -3.25
CA PRO A 13 -23.80 14.31 -3.55
C PRO A 13 -23.03 13.06 -4.00
N GLY A 14 -23.39 11.91 -3.42
CA GLY A 14 -22.77 10.62 -3.74
C GLY A 14 -21.42 10.36 -3.08
N MET A 15 -20.87 11.32 -2.33
CA MET A 15 -19.65 11.15 -1.56
C MET A 15 -19.84 10.12 -0.45
N VAL A 16 -18.81 9.29 -0.23
CA VAL A 16 -18.78 8.37 0.91
C VAL A 16 -18.82 9.23 2.19
N PRO A 17 -19.75 8.97 3.13
CA PRO A 17 -19.85 9.74 4.36
C PRO A 17 -18.52 9.77 5.12
N TRP A 18 -18.11 10.97 5.55
CA TRP A 18 -16.82 11.18 6.21
C TRP A 18 -16.73 10.43 7.55
N GLU A 19 -17.86 10.18 8.20
CA GLU A 19 -17.97 9.38 9.41
C GLU A 19 -17.51 7.94 9.15
N ILE A 20 -17.91 7.35 8.03
CA ILE A 20 -17.54 5.96 7.66
C ILE A 20 -16.03 5.87 7.43
N VAL A 21 -15.46 6.85 6.73
CA VAL A 21 -14.02 6.89 6.45
C VAL A 21 -13.22 7.11 7.74
N THR A 22 -13.71 7.97 8.63
CA THR A 22 -13.07 8.22 9.93
C THR A 22 -13.11 6.98 10.82
N ILE A 23 -14.26 6.30 10.88
CA ILE A 23 -14.42 5.03 11.62
C ILE A 23 -13.47 3.98 11.04
N TYR A 24 -13.36 3.87 9.72
CA TYR A 24 -12.43 2.95 9.07
C TYR A 24 -10.98 3.17 9.53
N PHE A 25 -10.50 4.42 9.56
CA PHE A 25 -9.13 4.71 10.01
C PHE A 25 -8.92 4.40 11.50
N ILE A 26 -9.86 4.78 12.36
CA ILE A 26 -9.77 4.52 13.80
C ILE A 26 -9.77 3.02 14.07
N VAL A 27 -10.73 2.29 13.48
CA VAL A 27 -10.89 0.85 13.68
C VAL A 27 -9.71 0.10 13.07
N GLY A 28 -9.27 0.45 11.86
CA GLY A 28 -8.16 -0.20 11.19
C GLY A 28 -6.84 -0.04 11.97
N LEU A 29 -6.53 1.16 12.46
CA LEU A 29 -5.38 1.39 13.33
C LEU A 29 -5.51 0.63 14.66
N ALA A 30 -6.70 0.62 15.27
CA ALA A 30 -6.95 -0.13 16.50
C ALA A 30 -6.75 -1.64 16.29
N ILE A 31 -7.19 -2.21 15.16
CA ILE A 31 -6.97 -3.61 14.80
C ILE A 31 -5.49 -3.91 14.68
N VAL A 32 -4.74 -3.13 13.88
CA VAL A 32 -3.30 -3.33 13.71
C VAL A 32 -2.58 -3.27 15.05
N PHE A 33 -2.85 -2.24 15.85
CA PHE A 33 -2.21 -2.07 17.15
C PHE A 33 -2.56 -3.18 18.16
N TYR A 34 -3.84 -3.52 18.26
CA TYR A 34 -4.32 -4.55 19.18
C TYR A 34 -3.72 -5.92 18.86
N PHE A 35 -3.79 -6.35 17.59
CA PHE A 35 -3.28 -7.65 17.18
C PHE A 35 -1.75 -7.70 17.14
N ALA A 36 -1.07 -6.60 16.81
CA ALA A 36 0.38 -6.50 16.92
C ALA A 36 0.86 -6.82 18.35
N ARG A 37 0.20 -6.23 19.35
CA ARG A 37 0.47 -6.52 20.77
C ARG A 37 0.08 -7.94 21.15
N ARG A 38 -1.12 -8.40 20.74
CA ARG A 38 -1.63 -9.73 21.07
C ARG A 38 -0.73 -10.86 20.54
N PHE A 39 -0.14 -10.69 19.37
CA PHE A 39 0.77 -11.66 18.77
C PHE A 39 2.24 -11.45 19.16
N GLY A 40 2.55 -10.44 19.98
CA GLY A 40 3.93 -10.15 20.41
C GLY A 40 4.86 -9.77 19.26
N LEU A 41 4.36 -9.06 18.25
CA LEU A 41 5.17 -8.63 17.11
C LEU A 41 6.24 -7.65 17.56
N LYS A 42 7.46 -7.84 17.06
CA LYS A 42 8.65 -7.08 17.49
C LYS A 42 8.56 -5.62 17.05
N SER A 43 9.14 -4.72 17.85
CA SER A 43 9.36 -3.33 17.47
C SER A 43 10.42 -3.21 16.36
N PHE A 44 10.42 -2.07 15.67
CA PHE A 44 11.45 -1.74 14.70
C PHE A 44 12.84 -1.70 15.33
N THR A 45 13.80 -2.23 14.59
CA THR A 45 15.23 -2.08 14.82
C THR A 45 15.76 -0.96 13.92
N THR A 46 16.97 -0.48 14.17
CA THR A 46 17.61 0.53 13.32
C THR A 46 17.66 0.09 11.85
N ILE A 47 18.01 -1.18 11.58
CA ILE A 47 18.11 -1.71 10.22
C ILE A 47 16.74 -1.69 9.51
N ASP A 48 15.65 -1.95 10.24
CA ASP A 48 14.31 -1.90 9.66
C ASP A 48 13.94 -0.48 9.21
N LEU A 49 14.26 0.51 10.03
CA LEU A 49 14.04 1.92 9.69
C LEU A 49 14.88 2.33 8.48
N VAL A 50 16.09 1.81 8.34
CA VAL A 50 16.91 2.02 7.14
C VAL A 50 16.24 1.40 5.90
N TYR A 51 15.76 0.16 5.97
CA TYR A 51 15.06 -0.45 4.83
C TYR A 51 13.80 0.33 4.44
N ILE A 52 13.04 0.81 5.43
CA ILE A 52 11.85 1.63 5.18
C ILE A 52 12.23 2.95 4.52
N ALA A 53 13.19 3.69 5.08
CA ALA A 53 13.59 5.00 4.56
C ALA A 53 14.16 4.88 3.13
N VAL A 54 15.05 3.91 2.91
CA VAL A 54 15.65 3.67 1.59
C VAL A 54 14.58 3.23 0.60
N GLY A 55 13.72 2.27 0.96
CA GLY A 55 12.67 1.79 0.07
C GLY A 55 11.64 2.86 -0.28
N ALA A 56 11.26 3.72 0.67
CA ALA A 56 10.40 4.87 0.42
C ALA A 56 11.05 5.86 -0.56
N ALA A 57 12.33 6.22 -0.36
CA ALA A 57 13.06 7.09 -1.27
C ALA A 57 13.21 6.48 -2.68
N PHE A 58 13.50 5.18 -2.78
CA PHE A 58 13.53 4.46 -4.06
C PHE A 58 12.17 4.44 -4.74
N SER A 59 11.08 4.37 -3.98
CA SER A 59 9.73 4.42 -4.53
C SER A 59 9.43 5.77 -5.17
N VAL A 60 9.86 6.88 -4.56
CA VAL A 60 9.79 8.22 -5.15
C VAL A 60 10.58 8.28 -6.46
N VAL A 61 11.82 7.78 -6.44
CA VAL A 61 12.65 7.77 -7.66
C VAL A 61 11.98 6.96 -8.78
N TRP A 62 11.44 5.79 -8.42
CA TRP A 62 10.73 4.96 -9.38
C TRP A 62 9.53 5.70 -9.96
N GLU A 63 8.62 6.18 -9.14
CA GLU A 63 7.35 6.74 -9.62
C GLU A 63 7.55 7.97 -10.49
N PHE A 64 8.37 8.91 -10.03
CA PHE A 64 8.49 10.21 -10.67
C PHE A 64 9.54 10.30 -11.77
N TYR A 65 10.57 9.45 -11.78
CA TYR A 65 11.57 9.46 -12.86
C TYR A 65 11.42 8.28 -13.80
N ILE A 66 11.44 7.05 -13.27
CA ILE A 66 11.47 5.84 -14.11
C ILE A 66 10.08 5.57 -14.70
N GLY A 67 9.07 5.53 -13.84
CA GLY A 67 7.68 5.28 -14.19
C GLY A 67 7.12 6.36 -15.09
N SER A 68 7.42 7.63 -14.81
CA SER A 68 7.01 8.75 -15.67
C SER A 68 7.68 8.70 -17.06
N PHE A 69 8.92 8.24 -17.16
CA PHE A 69 9.62 8.06 -18.42
C PHE A 69 9.06 6.87 -19.22
N ILE A 70 8.97 5.69 -18.59
CA ILE A 70 8.46 4.47 -19.23
C ILE A 70 6.98 4.64 -19.60
N GLY A 71 6.19 5.32 -18.77
CA GLY A 71 4.79 5.62 -19.00
C GLY A 71 4.53 6.46 -20.25
N ARG A 72 5.54 7.12 -20.84
CA ARG A 72 5.41 7.79 -22.15
C ARG A 72 5.35 6.80 -23.31
N PHE A 73 5.86 5.58 -23.11
CA PHE A 73 5.94 4.54 -24.14
C PHE A 73 4.87 3.45 -23.97
N LEU A 74 4.16 3.44 -22.85
CA LEU A 74 3.08 2.50 -22.57
C LEU A 74 1.74 3.24 -22.50
N PRO A 75 0.66 2.65 -23.01
CA PRO A 75 -0.65 3.27 -22.91
C PRO A 75 -1.06 3.35 -21.45
N SER A 76 -1.37 4.58 -20.99
CA SER A 76 -1.99 4.78 -19.68
C SER A 76 -3.40 4.21 -19.74
N THR A 77 -3.60 3.11 -19.04
CA THR A 77 -4.90 2.46 -18.91
C THR A 77 -5.16 2.22 -17.42
N PRO A 78 -6.42 2.11 -16.99
CA PRO A 78 -6.77 1.67 -15.64
C PRO A 78 -6.08 0.35 -15.24
N PHE A 79 -5.73 -0.48 -16.23
CA PHE A 79 -5.06 -1.75 -16.02
C PHE A 79 -3.54 -1.65 -15.86
N ILE A 80 -2.90 -0.53 -16.22
CA ILE A 80 -1.44 -0.41 -16.28
C ILE A 80 -0.99 0.97 -15.76
N GLY A 81 -0.42 0.98 -14.55
CA GLY A 81 0.16 2.15 -13.92
C GLY A 81 1.63 1.93 -13.56
N VAL A 82 2.55 2.07 -14.52
CA VAL A 82 3.97 1.67 -14.36
C VAL A 82 4.67 2.33 -13.16
N GLY A 83 4.41 3.61 -12.92
CA GLY A 83 4.95 4.33 -11.76
C GLY A 83 4.42 3.74 -10.45
N PHE A 84 3.10 3.65 -10.32
CA PHE A 84 2.43 3.07 -9.18
C PHE A 84 2.85 1.61 -8.92
N TRP A 85 2.95 0.80 -9.98
CA TRP A 85 3.33 -0.60 -9.90
C TRP A 85 4.71 -0.83 -9.33
N GLY A 86 5.71 -0.06 -9.76
CA GLY A 86 7.04 -0.22 -9.18
C GLY A 86 7.13 0.33 -7.76
N ARG A 87 6.38 1.39 -7.41
CA ARG A 87 6.20 1.80 -6.00
C ARG A 87 5.68 0.62 -5.17
N MET A 88 4.58 -0.01 -5.60
CA MET A 88 3.99 -1.14 -4.89
C MET A 88 4.94 -2.34 -4.81
N PHE A 89 5.64 -2.65 -5.90
CA PHE A 89 6.64 -3.72 -5.91
C PHE A 89 7.75 -3.47 -4.87
N ILE A 90 8.31 -2.25 -4.81
CA ILE A 90 9.36 -1.88 -3.86
C ILE A 90 8.84 -1.96 -2.42
N LEU A 91 7.63 -1.45 -2.15
CA LEU A 91 7.00 -1.51 -0.83
C LEU A 91 6.81 -2.95 -0.35
N LEU A 92 6.45 -3.88 -1.24
CA LEU A 92 6.32 -5.30 -0.88
C LEU A 92 7.66 -5.94 -0.55
N VAL A 93 8.73 -5.55 -1.26
CA VAL A 93 10.09 -5.99 -0.90
C VAL A 93 10.49 -5.47 0.48
N VAL A 94 10.22 -4.19 0.78
CA VAL A 94 10.48 -3.61 2.11
C VAL A 94 9.68 -4.34 3.18
N ALA A 95 8.40 -4.59 2.95
CA ALA A 95 7.54 -5.33 3.88
C ALA A 95 8.03 -6.78 4.09
N ALA A 96 8.54 -7.43 3.06
CA ALA A 96 9.14 -8.76 3.16
C ALA A 96 10.43 -8.77 4.00
N LEU A 97 11.22 -7.69 3.94
CA LEU A 97 12.46 -7.54 4.71
C LEU A 97 12.20 -7.19 6.18
N VAL A 98 11.20 -6.35 6.45
CA VAL A 98 10.95 -5.84 7.81
C VAL A 98 9.95 -6.70 8.57
N ARG A 99 8.82 -7.07 7.94
CA ARG A 99 7.76 -7.95 8.48
C ARG A 99 7.18 -7.51 9.82
N LYS A 100 7.18 -6.20 10.10
CA LYS A 100 6.68 -5.63 11.35
C LYS A 100 5.52 -4.66 11.10
N PRO A 101 4.52 -4.61 11.99
CA PRO A 101 3.40 -3.67 11.85
C PRO A 101 3.88 -2.22 11.86
N GLY A 102 3.31 -1.40 10.98
CA GLY A 102 3.70 0.00 10.77
C GLY A 102 4.69 0.17 9.60
N THR A 103 5.11 -0.92 8.95
CA THR A 103 6.05 -0.85 7.81
C THR A 103 5.38 -0.17 6.63
N GLY A 104 4.13 -0.53 6.33
CA GLY A 104 3.37 0.06 5.22
C GLY A 104 3.07 1.53 5.48
N ILE A 105 2.48 1.85 6.64
CA ILE A 105 2.14 3.22 7.03
C ILE A 105 3.38 4.12 7.01
N LEU A 106 4.49 3.69 7.62
CA LEU A 106 5.69 4.54 7.74
C LEU A 106 6.42 4.69 6.40
N SER A 107 6.44 3.65 5.56
CA SER A 107 7.03 3.75 4.21
C SER A 107 6.27 4.76 3.37
N LEU A 108 4.94 4.73 3.39
CA LEU A 108 4.11 5.66 2.61
C LEU A 108 4.09 7.08 3.19
N LEU A 109 4.18 7.22 4.49
CA LEU A 109 4.38 8.54 5.12
C LEU A 109 5.67 9.19 4.62
N ILE A 110 6.79 8.45 4.61
CA ILE A 110 8.07 8.97 4.12
C ILE A 110 7.99 9.24 2.61
N PHE A 111 7.44 8.29 1.85
CA PHE A 111 7.24 8.45 0.41
C PHE A 111 6.46 9.74 0.11
N ASN A 112 5.37 9.99 0.83
CA ASN A 112 4.53 11.16 0.59
C ASN A 112 5.26 12.47 0.93
N ILE A 113 5.93 12.54 2.09
CA ILE A 113 6.73 13.71 2.47
C ILE A 113 7.80 14.04 1.42
N LEU A 114 8.50 13.02 0.92
CA LEU A 114 9.52 13.20 -0.12
C LEU A 114 8.89 13.59 -1.46
N SER A 115 7.74 13.01 -1.80
CA SER A 115 7.02 13.34 -3.04
C SER A 115 6.52 14.78 -3.03
N ASP A 116 6.01 15.25 -1.89
CA ASP A 116 5.63 16.65 -1.69
C ASP A 116 6.82 17.59 -1.78
N LEU A 117 7.93 17.24 -1.14
CA LEU A 117 9.12 18.07 -1.11
C LEU A 117 9.70 18.30 -2.51
N PHE A 118 9.66 17.30 -3.39
CA PHE A 118 10.32 17.33 -4.69
C PHE A 118 9.38 17.52 -5.89
N PHE A 119 8.09 17.19 -5.77
CA PHE A 119 7.17 17.13 -6.92
C PHE A 119 5.83 17.83 -6.70
N TYR A 120 5.14 17.62 -5.57
CA TYR A 120 3.76 18.07 -5.40
C TYR A 120 3.59 19.39 -4.64
N GLY A 121 4.59 19.83 -3.87
CA GLY A 121 4.57 21.12 -3.18
C GLY A 121 3.60 21.21 -2.01
N PHE A 122 3.34 20.09 -1.32
CA PHE A 122 2.46 19.95 -0.15
C PHE A 122 0.98 20.32 -0.38
N GLY A 123 0.53 20.61 -1.59
CA GLY A 123 -0.86 20.97 -1.85
C GLY A 123 -1.83 19.83 -1.54
N GLY A 124 -2.86 20.09 -0.74
CA GLY A 124 -3.83 19.09 -0.29
C GLY A 124 -3.41 18.30 0.96
N GLU A 125 -2.23 18.56 1.52
CA GLU A 125 -1.81 17.99 2.79
C GLU A 125 -2.58 18.59 3.98
N PRO A 126 -2.91 17.81 5.03
CA PRO A 126 -2.44 16.44 5.31
C PRO A 126 -3.32 15.33 4.71
N MET A 127 -4.30 15.66 3.85
CA MET A 127 -5.30 14.68 3.41
C MET A 127 -4.71 13.60 2.52
N TYR A 128 -3.76 13.95 1.64
CA TYR A 128 -3.06 12.98 0.80
C TYR A 128 -2.12 12.08 1.61
N THR A 129 -1.40 12.60 2.61
CA THR A 129 -0.65 11.74 3.55
C THR A 129 -1.57 10.73 4.25
N ILE A 130 -2.72 11.18 4.77
CA ILE A 130 -3.68 10.30 5.44
C ILE A 130 -4.21 9.25 4.47
N TYR A 131 -4.57 9.66 3.26
CA TYR A 131 -5.00 8.77 2.20
C TYR A 131 -3.95 7.69 1.92
N GLU A 132 -2.73 8.04 1.53
CA GLU A 132 -1.71 7.05 1.15
C GLU A 132 -1.33 6.15 2.35
N ALA A 133 -1.00 6.75 3.49
CA ALA A 133 -0.50 6.00 4.65
C ALA A 133 -1.59 5.13 5.29
N LEU A 134 -2.82 5.63 5.45
CA LEU A 134 -3.91 4.93 6.14
C LEU A 134 -4.83 4.12 5.21
N THR A 135 -4.55 4.06 3.91
CA THR A 135 -5.20 3.12 3.00
C THR A 135 -4.22 2.04 2.55
N TYR A 136 -3.37 2.30 1.56
CA TYR A 136 -2.36 1.37 1.05
C TYR A 136 -1.44 0.87 2.17
N GLY A 137 -0.92 1.78 3.00
CA GLY A 137 0.02 1.42 4.07
C GLY A 137 -0.64 0.57 5.15
N LEU A 138 -1.85 0.97 5.55
CA LEU A 138 -2.66 0.24 6.52
C LEU A 138 -3.04 -1.16 6.02
N PHE A 139 -3.41 -1.31 4.74
CA PHE A 139 -3.72 -2.62 4.16
C PHE A 139 -2.52 -3.56 4.22
N LEU A 140 -1.33 -3.07 3.90
CA LEU A 140 -0.10 -3.86 4.01
C LEU A 140 0.16 -4.28 5.46
N ASP A 141 0.00 -3.36 6.41
CA ASP A 141 0.18 -3.65 7.83
C ASP A 141 -0.87 -4.62 8.38
N LEU A 142 -2.11 -4.57 7.89
CA LEU A 142 -3.15 -5.56 8.20
C LEU A 142 -2.75 -6.96 7.74
N VAL A 143 -2.16 -7.11 6.55
CA VAL A 143 -1.67 -8.41 6.06
C VAL A 143 -0.44 -8.89 6.85
N ILE A 144 0.45 -7.98 7.25
CA ILE A 144 1.57 -8.31 8.16
C ILE A 144 1.05 -8.85 9.50
N VAL A 145 0.03 -8.22 10.05
CA VAL A 145 -0.59 -8.66 11.31
C VAL A 145 -1.34 -9.98 11.14
N ALA A 146 -2.09 -10.14 10.05
CA ALA A 146 -2.81 -11.38 9.73
C ALA A 146 -1.87 -12.57 9.54
N SER A 147 -0.73 -12.36 8.88
CA SER A 147 0.36 -13.34 8.73
C SER A 147 1.21 -13.51 10.00
N ARG A 148 0.93 -12.75 11.06
CA ARG A 148 1.68 -12.74 12.34
C ARG A 148 3.19 -12.50 12.15
N GLY A 149 3.54 -11.59 11.24
CA GLY A 149 4.93 -11.27 10.89
C GLY A 149 5.64 -12.34 10.04
N LYS A 150 4.91 -13.34 9.52
CA LYS A 150 5.42 -14.36 8.58
C LYS A 150 5.00 -14.06 7.14
N LEU A 151 5.04 -12.78 6.78
CA LEU A 151 4.68 -12.31 5.45
C LEU A 151 5.45 -13.09 4.36
N PHE A 152 4.75 -13.44 3.30
CA PHE A 152 5.15 -14.26 2.16
C PHE A 152 5.69 -15.64 2.53
N GLY A 153 5.16 -16.20 3.63
CA GLY A 153 5.59 -17.47 4.20
C GLY A 153 7.01 -17.45 4.77
N ILE A 154 7.66 -16.29 4.89
CA ILE A 154 9.04 -16.17 5.38
C ILE A 154 9.05 -16.50 6.89
N GLY A 155 9.87 -17.46 7.30
CA GLY A 155 9.89 -17.99 8.66
C GLY A 155 8.85 -19.09 8.94
N TYR A 156 8.16 -19.58 7.92
CA TYR A 156 7.32 -20.77 8.04
C TYR A 156 8.18 -22.05 8.12
N LYS A 157 8.04 -22.81 9.21
CA LYS A 157 8.68 -24.13 9.37
C LYS A 157 7.62 -25.20 9.13
N SER A 158 7.73 -25.92 8.02
CA SER A 158 6.86 -27.08 7.75
C SER A 158 7.43 -28.32 8.44
N GLY A 159 6.58 -29.09 9.14
CA GLY A 159 6.93 -30.40 9.69
C GLY A 159 6.97 -31.53 8.65
N ASN A 160 6.51 -31.27 7.42
CA ASN A 160 6.52 -32.21 6.30
C ASN A 160 7.74 -31.94 5.40
N GLY A 161 8.21 -32.99 4.69
CA GLY A 161 9.45 -33.00 3.89
C GLY A 161 9.73 -31.77 3.02
N SER A 162 11.01 -31.54 2.73
CA SER A 162 11.58 -30.31 2.14
C SER A 162 10.89 -29.79 0.87
N SER A 163 10.38 -30.69 0.01
CA SER A 163 9.68 -30.33 -1.23
C SER A 163 8.26 -29.81 -1.01
N VAL A 164 7.51 -30.37 -0.05
CA VAL A 164 6.15 -29.93 0.32
C VAL A 164 6.21 -28.57 1.01
N ALA A 165 7.20 -28.38 1.89
CA ALA A 165 7.47 -27.09 2.53
C ALA A 165 7.64 -25.97 1.49
N THR A 166 8.41 -26.22 0.44
CA THR A 166 8.70 -25.20 -0.59
C THR A 166 7.44 -24.80 -1.38
N ARG A 167 6.59 -25.77 -1.77
CA ARG A 167 5.33 -25.47 -2.48
C ARG A 167 4.34 -24.70 -1.60
N THR A 168 4.22 -25.05 -0.32
CA THR A 168 3.34 -24.34 0.61
C THR A 168 3.80 -22.90 0.82
N VAL A 169 5.10 -22.65 0.99
CA VAL A 169 5.60 -21.29 1.22
C VAL A 169 5.45 -20.42 -0.03
N VAL A 170 5.72 -20.95 -1.23
CA VAL A 170 5.46 -20.21 -2.48
C VAL A 170 3.96 -19.96 -2.68
N GLY A 171 3.11 -20.95 -2.39
CA GLY A 171 1.65 -20.79 -2.43
C GLY A 171 1.14 -19.70 -1.49
N LEU A 172 1.70 -19.62 -0.27
CA LEU A 172 1.38 -18.54 0.68
C LEU A 172 1.82 -17.17 0.17
N ALA A 173 3.02 -17.06 -0.42
CA ALA A 173 3.48 -15.82 -1.02
C ALA A 173 2.56 -15.34 -2.15
N ILE A 174 2.14 -16.26 -3.03
CA ILE A 174 1.18 -15.94 -4.10
C ILE A 174 -0.16 -15.50 -3.52
N LEU A 175 -0.71 -16.25 -2.55
CA LEU A 175 -1.99 -15.93 -1.92
C LEU A 175 -1.98 -14.56 -1.26
N GLU A 176 -0.95 -14.27 -0.45
CA GLU A 176 -0.82 -12.96 0.20
C GLU A 176 -0.57 -11.84 -0.82
N GLY A 177 0.19 -12.10 -1.89
CA GLY A 177 0.35 -11.17 -3.01
C GLY A 177 -0.97 -10.85 -3.72
N VAL A 178 -1.83 -11.85 -3.95
CA VAL A 178 -3.19 -11.67 -4.51
C VAL A 178 -4.04 -10.82 -3.57
N ILE A 179 -4.05 -11.14 -2.27
CA ILE A 179 -4.82 -10.38 -1.26
C ILE A 179 -4.38 -8.93 -1.25
N ILE A 180 -3.07 -8.66 -1.19
CA ILE A 180 -2.54 -7.30 -1.20
C ILE A 180 -2.90 -6.58 -2.49
N GLY A 181 -2.77 -7.24 -3.65
CA GLY A 181 -3.14 -6.64 -4.94
C GLY A 181 -4.61 -6.23 -5.00
N ILE A 182 -5.52 -7.07 -4.52
CA ILE A 182 -6.95 -6.72 -4.41
C ILE A 182 -7.16 -5.55 -3.44
N LEU A 183 -6.45 -5.55 -2.30
CA LEU A 183 -6.53 -4.45 -1.34
C LEU A 183 -6.01 -3.14 -1.92
N PHE A 184 -4.99 -3.17 -2.79
CA PHE A 184 -4.43 -1.98 -3.44
C PHE A 184 -5.29 -1.45 -4.60
N ALA A 185 -6.24 -2.25 -5.10
CA ALA A 185 -7.24 -1.75 -6.06
C ALA A 185 -8.34 -0.89 -5.39
N ILE A 186 -8.42 -0.86 -4.05
CA ILE A 186 -9.48 -0.15 -3.30
C ILE A 186 -9.21 1.36 -3.16
N PRO A 187 -8.01 1.84 -2.78
CA PRO A 187 -7.85 3.22 -2.33
C PRO A 187 -8.20 4.25 -3.38
N ASP A 188 -7.69 4.14 -4.60
CA ASP A 188 -7.91 5.18 -5.60
C ASP A 188 -9.40 5.26 -6.04
N PRO A 189 -10.07 4.15 -6.41
CA PRO A 189 -11.48 4.20 -6.78
C PRO A 189 -12.41 4.54 -5.61
N ILE A 190 -12.23 3.92 -4.44
CA ILE A 190 -13.20 4.04 -3.34
C ILE A 190 -12.86 5.22 -2.42
N PHE A 191 -11.62 5.31 -1.95
CA PHE A 191 -11.23 6.39 -1.02
C PHE A 191 -10.92 7.69 -1.75
N TYR A 192 -10.16 7.67 -2.85
CA TYR A 192 -9.81 8.92 -3.53
C TYR A 192 -10.99 9.47 -4.32
N LEU A 193 -11.51 8.75 -5.32
CA LEU A 193 -12.63 9.24 -6.14
C LEU A 193 -13.95 9.37 -5.35
N GLY A 194 -14.21 8.44 -4.42
CA GLY A 194 -15.44 8.43 -3.63
C GLY A 194 -15.44 9.36 -2.42
N PHE A 195 -14.27 9.76 -1.90
CA PHE A 195 -14.18 10.57 -0.67
C PHE A 195 -13.19 11.73 -0.74
N PHE A 196 -11.89 11.48 -0.85
CA PHE A 196 -10.86 12.52 -0.70
C PHE A 196 -10.92 13.57 -1.81
N ARG A 197 -11.11 13.17 -3.07
CA ARG A 197 -11.21 14.10 -4.18
C ARG A 197 -12.45 15.02 -4.06
N PRO A 198 -13.66 14.49 -3.77
CA PRO A 198 -14.81 15.32 -3.38
C PRO A 198 -14.52 16.25 -2.20
N LEU A 199 -13.95 15.73 -1.11
CA LEU A 199 -13.66 16.50 0.11
C LEU A 199 -12.68 17.66 -0.14
N ILE A 200 -11.59 17.38 -0.85
CA ILE A 200 -10.49 18.32 -1.09
C ILE A 200 -10.88 19.35 -2.14
N SER A 201 -11.51 18.92 -3.25
CA SER A 201 -11.69 19.77 -4.44
C SER A 201 -13.14 20.11 -4.78
N GLY A 202 -14.13 19.51 -4.12
CA GLY A 202 -15.55 19.61 -4.48
C GLY A 202 -15.90 18.87 -5.78
N ALA A 203 -15.14 17.83 -6.12
CA ALA A 203 -15.37 17.06 -7.34
C ALA A 203 -16.63 16.20 -7.23
N ILE A 204 -17.35 16.08 -8.35
CA ILE A 204 -18.55 15.24 -8.45
C ILE A 204 -18.16 13.76 -8.40
N VAL A 205 -18.93 12.98 -7.64
CA VAL A 205 -18.75 11.53 -7.56
C VAL A 205 -19.48 10.82 -8.69
N ASN A 206 -18.77 9.96 -9.40
CA ASN A 206 -19.35 9.08 -10.42
C ASN A 206 -19.15 7.61 -10.03
N TRP A 207 -20.21 6.99 -9.52
CA TRP A 207 -20.17 5.60 -9.08
C TRP A 207 -19.95 4.59 -10.21
N ALA A 208 -20.33 4.92 -11.45
CA ALA A 208 -20.03 4.05 -12.59
C ALA A 208 -18.53 4.01 -12.89
N THR A 209 -17.85 5.17 -12.82
CA THR A 209 -16.39 5.25 -12.94
C THR A 209 -15.70 4.51 -11.79
N ILE A 210 -16.14 4.72 -10.55
CA ILE A 210 -15.59 4.04 -9.37
C ILE A 210 -15.69 2.51 -9.51
N GLN A 211 -16.85 1.99 -9.92
CA GLN A 211 -17.05 0.55 -10.09
C GLN A 211 -16.16 -0.01 -11.21
N PHE A 212 -16.06 0.70 -12.33
CA PHE A 212 -15.22 0.30 -13.44
C PHE A 212 -13.74 0.29 -13.06
N ASP A 213 -13.23 1.37 -12.48
CA ASP A 213 -11.82 1.50 -12.09
C ASP A 213 -11.44 0.47 -11.03
N PHE A 214 -12.30 0.24 -10.03
CA PHE A 214 -12.09 -0.82 -9.03
C PHE A 214 -11.90 -2.20 -9.69
N LEU A 215 -12.77 -2.57 -10.62
CA LEU A 215 -12.66 -3.86 -11.32
C LEU A 215 -11.47 -3.90 -12.27
N ALA A 216 -11.12 -2.77 -12.89
CA ALA A 216 -10.03 -2.66 -13.85
C ALA A 216 -8.65 -2.69 -13.19
N PHE A 217 -8.52 -2.21 -11.95
CA PHE A 217 -7.23 -2.18 -11.22
C PHE A 217 -6.84 -3.57 -10.71
N ILE A 218 -7.82 -4.41 -10.34
CA ILE A 218 -7.60 -5.74 -9.74
C ILE A 218 -6.60 -6.61 -10.54
N PRO A 219 -6.76 -6.84 -11.86
CA PRO A 219 -5.85 -7.72 -12.59
C PRO A 219 -4.39 -7.25 -12.53
N GLY A 220 -4.17 -5.95 -12.72
CA GLY A 220 -2.86 -5.32 -12.70
C GLY A 220 -2.19 -5.41 -11.34
N ASP A 221 -2.93 -5.00 -10.30
CA ASP A 221 -2.41 -4.94 -8.94
C ASP A 221 -2.20 -6.33 -8.35
N VAL A 222 -3.00 -7.33 -8.73
CA VAL A 222 -2.77 -8.74 -8.37
C VAL A 222 -1.49 -9.26 -8.99
N ILE A 223 -1.22 -8.98 -10.28
CA ILE A 223 0.03 -9.39 -10.93
C ILE A 223 1.23 -8.82 -10.19
N ILE A 224 1.22 -7.50 -9.91
CA ILE A 224 2.30 -6.84 -9.20
C ILE A 224 2.41 -7.32 -7.76
N GLY A 225 1.29 -7.56 -7.08
CA GLY A 225 1.24 -8.14 -5.74
C GLY A 225 1.93 -9.50 -5.67
N ILE A 226 1.63 -10.39 -6.61
CA ILE A 226 2.28 -11.71 -6.73
C ILE A 226 3.79 -11.56 -7.01
N LEU A 227 4.16 -10.72 -7.98
CA LEU A 227 5.56 -10.52 -8.36
C LEU A 227 6.37 -9.94 -7.19
N GLY A 228 5.82 -8.93 -6.51
CA GLY A 228 6.41 -8.30 -5.33
C GLY A 228 6.57 -9.28 -4.17
N ALA A 229 5.55 -10.09 -3.90
CA ALA A 229 5.61 -11.13 -2.87
C ALA A 229 6.71 -12.17 -3.14
N LEU A 230 6.78 -12.68 -4.37
CA LEU A 230 7.79 -13.67 -4.78
C LEU A 230 9.20 -13.08 -4.78
N ALA A 231 9.37 -11.84 -5.26
CA ALA A 231 10.63 -11.14 -5.24
C ALA A 231 11.10 -10.86 -3.81
N GLY A 232 10.22 -10.31 -2.97
CA GLY A 232 10.48 -10.05 -1.55
C GLY A 232 10.90 -11.32 -0.81
N GLN A 233 10.22 -12.44 -1.07
CA GLN A 233 10.59 -13.75 -0.50
C GLN A 233 12.02 -14.19 -0.90
N ARG A 234 12.40 -14.01 -2.17
CA ARG A 234 13.74 -14.38 -2.65
C ARG A 234 14.82 -13.47 -2.07
N ILE A 235 14.55 -12.17 -2.02
CA ILE A 235 15.47 -11.17 -1.47
C ILE A 235 15.69 -11.41 0.02
N ALA A 236 14.62 -11.66 0.79
CA ALA A 236 14.74 -11.98 2.21
C ALA A 236 15.66 -13.20 2.46
N LYS A 237 15.48 -14.27 1.67
CA LYS A 237 16.36 -15.45 1.74
C LYS A 237 17.82 -15.12 1.40
N ALA A 238 18.05 -14.29 0.39
CA ALA A 238 19.40 -13.90 -0.04
C ALA A 238 20.15 -13.08 1.02
N VAL A 239 19.42 -12.28 1.81
CA VAL A 239 20.00 -11.44 2.89
C VAL A 239 20.04 -12.19 4.24
N GLY A 240 19.67 -13.47 4.27
CA GLY A 240 19.80 -14.33 5.46
C GLY A 240 18.69 -14.16 6.50
N GLN A 241 17.50 -13.73 6.08
CA GLN A 241 16.33 -13.48 6.93
C GLN A 241 15.32 -14.64 7.04
#